data_AF-A0A7J4UVI5-F1
#
_entry.id   AF-A0A7J4UVI5-F1
#
_cell.length_a   1.000
_cell.length_b   1.000
_cell.length_c   1.000
_cell.angle_alpha   90.00
_cell.angle_beta   90.00
_cell.angle_gamma   90.00
#
_symmetry.space_group_name_H-M   'P 1'
#
loop_
_entity.id
_entity.type
_entity.pdbx_description
1 polymer ?
#
loop_
_entity_poly.entity_id
_entity_poly.type
_entity_poly.pdbx_seq_one_letter_code
_entity_poly.pdbx_strand_id
1 'polypeptide(L)'
;MKWLLMLFLLIGSVYAVDMDDACVAKGFANTVSSWVWNNETYIEIQNNNFNLTLNGTARKAYWNSTSQIDGVVYKTGSRTYLLDGGFSGQVPRTTTSNDIQWIVFCSNNEVPEFPLIGVVLALLIAGLIYRKINK
;
A
#
# COMPACT_ATOMS: atom_id res chain seq x y z
N MET A 1 -36.22 -1.30 -40.01
CA MET A 1 -36.26 -0.51 -38.77
C MET A 1 -35.67 -1.36 -37.65
N LYS A 2 -34.69 -0.81 -36.89
CA LYS A 2 -33.98 -1.41 -35.74
C LYS A 2 -33.11 -2.60 -36.19
N TRP A 3 -31.85 -2.77 -35.78
CA TRP A 3 -31.28 -2.73 -34.43
C TRP A 3 -29.82 -2.20 -34.52
N LEU A 4 -29.51 -1.08 -33.87
CA LEU A 4 -28.77 -1.00 -32.60
C LEU A 4 -27.30 -1.47 -32.70
N LEU A 5 -26.42 -0.64 -33.26
CA LEU A 5 -24.99 -0.70 -32.98
C LEU A 5 -24.79 -0.28 -31.52
N MET A 6 -24.65 -1.27 -30.62
CA MET A 6 -24.05 -1.04 -29.31
C MET A 6 -22.55 -0.89 -29.50
N LEU A 7 -22.12 0.37 -29.58
CA LEU A 7 -20.74 0.78 -29.42
C LEU A 7 -20.35 0.53 -27.95
N PHE A 8 -19.85 -0.67 -27.65
CA PHE A 8 -19.15 -0.92 -26.40
C PHE A 8 -17.81 -0.19 -26.47
N LEU A 9 -17.80 1.05 -25.97
CA LEU A 9 -16.59 1.70 -25.50
C LEU A 9 -16.08 0.88 -24.30
N LEU A 10 -15.23 -0.11 -24.62
CA LEU A 10 -14.26 -0.69 -23.70
C LEU A 10 -13.28 0.43 -23.33
N ILE A 11 -13.69 1.30 -22.42
CA ILE A 11 -12.72 2.00 -21.58
C ILE A 11 -12.18 0.89 -20.70
N GLY A 12 -11.05 0.34 -21.11
CA GLY A 12 -10.33 -0.66 -20.34
C GLY A 12 -10.22 -0.16 -18.92
N SER A 13 -10.92 -0.83 -18.02
CA SER A 13 -10.57 -0.84 -16.61
C SER A 13 -9.07 -1.15 -16.57
N VAL A 14 -8.26 -0.12 -16.33
CA VAL A 14 -6.88 -0.31 -15.92
C VAL A 14 -7.00 -1.01 -14.58
N TYR A 15 -6.97 -2.34 -14.61
CA TYR A 15 -6.97 -3.14 -13.42
C TYR A 15 -5.68 -2.82 -12.67
N ALA A 16 -5.79 -1.90 -11.71
CA ALA A 16 -4.78 -1.61 -10.70
C ALA A 16 -4.67 -2.77 -9.68
N VAL A 17 -4.78 -4.02 -10.15
CA VAL A 17 -5.01 -5.20 -9.31
C VAL A 17 -3.72 -6.01 -9.05
N ASP A 18 -2.60 -5.73 -9.74
CA ASP A 18 -1.45 -6.66 -9.76
C ASP A 18 -0.26 -6.23 -8.89
N MET A 19 -0.41 -5.21 -8.05
CA MET A 19 0.69 -4.63 -7.27
C MET A 19 0.49 -4.69 -5.75
N ASP A 20 -0.77 -4.71 -5.30
CA ASP A 20 -1.13 -5.09 -3.93
C ASP A 20 -0.66 -6.53 -3.67
N ASP A 21 -0.85 -7.41 -4.67
CA ASP A 21 -0.30 -8.77 -4.71
C ASP A 21 1.22 -8.80 -4.62
N ALA A 22 1.94 -7.78 -5.11
CA ALA A 22 3.38 -7.73 -5.00
C ALA A 22 3.84 -7.45 -3.56
N CYS A 23 3.10 -6.65 -2.79
CA CYS A 23 3.36 -6.50 -1.35
C CYS A 23 2.99 -7.77 -0.58
N VAL A 24 1.83 -8.38 -0.87
CA VAL A 24 1.40 -9.64 -0.23
C VAL A 24 2.37 -10.79 -0.53
N ALA A 25 2.83 -10.93 -1.78
CA ALA A 25 3.80 -11.95 -2.19
C ALA A 25 5.18 -11.76 -1.51
N LYS A 26 5.45 -10.57 -0.96
CA LYS A 26 6.64 -10.26 -0.15
C LYS A 26 6.40 -10.35 1.35
N GLY A 27 5.18 -10.69 1.78
CA GLY A 27 4.81 -10.92 3.17
C GLY A 27 4.31 -9.67 3.91
N PHE A 28 3.99 -8.59 3.21
CA PHE A 28 3.41 -7.38 3.82
C PHE A 28 1.89 -7.46 3.94
N ALA A 29 1.30 -6.60 4.76
CA ALA A 29 -0.16 -6.45 4.83
C ALA A 29 -0.71 -5.77 3.56
N ASN A 30 -2.04 -5.75 3.42
CA ASN A 30 -2.73 -5.18 2.25
C ASN A 30 -2.67 -3.63 2.20
N THR A 31 -2.07 -2.97 3.19
CA THR A 31 -1.98 -1.51 3.24
C THR A 31 -0.85 -1.03 2.31
N VAL A 32 -1.25 -0.53 1.15
CA VAL A 32 -0.35 -0.11 0.08
C VAL A 32 -0.69 1.27 -0.50
N SER A 33 0.29 2.14 -0.64
CA SER A 33 0.13 3.31 -1.53
C SER A 33 0.93 3.07 -2.81
N SER A 34 0.37 3.41 -3.97
CA SER A 34 0.96 3.04 -5.26
C SER A 34 0.94 4.17 -6.29
N TRP A 35 2.00 4.19 -7.11
CA TRP A 35 2.26 5.19 -8.14
C TRP A 35 2.65 4.55 -9.46
N VAL A 36 2.18 5.14 -10.56
CA VAL A 36 2.49 4.72 -11.94
C VAL A 36 3.15 5.87 -12.70
N TRP A 37 4.16 5.55 -13.48
CA TRP A 37 4.81 6.51 -14.37
C TRP A 37 3.96 6.77 -15.63
N ASN A 38 3.65 8.04 -15.92
CA ASN A 38 2.79 8.43 -17.06
C ASN A 38 3.56 9.05 -18.25
N ASN A 39 4.89 8.84 -18.33
CA ASN A 39 5.85 9.49 -19.25
C ASN A 39 6.35 10.89 -18.83
N GLU A 40 5.72 11.54 -17.84
CA GLU A 40 6.15 12.87 -17.36
C GLU A 40 6.43 12.89 -15.86
N THR A 41 5.57 12.22 -15.08
CA THR A 41 5.62 12.18 -13.62
C THR A 41 5.07 10.85 -13.09
N TYR A 42 5.22 10.65 -11.78
CA TYR A 42 4.51 9.60 -11.07
C TYR A 42 3.13 10.09 -10.67
N ILE A 43 2.09 9.36 -11.09
CA ILE A 43 0.70 9.60 -10.66
C ILE A 43 0.37 8.63 -9.54
N GLU A 44 -0.13 9.15 -8.42
CA GLU A 44 -0.71 8.33 -7.35
C GLU A 44 -2.01 7.70 -7.86
N ILE A 45 -2.10 6.37 -7.75
CA ILE A 45 -3.28 5.61 -8.18
C ILE A 45 -4.02 4.97 -7.00
N GLN A 46 -3.36 4.86 -5.83
CA GLN A 46 -3.94 4.37 -4.59
C GLN A 46 -3.25 5.04 -3.41
N ASN A 47 -4.05 5.59 -2.51
CA ASN A 47 -3.57 6.28 -1.32
C ASN A 47 -4.14 5.59 -0.07
N ASN A 48 -3.27 5.01 0.75
CA ASN A 48 -3.63 4.41 2.04
C ASN A 48 -3.33 5.33 3.23
N ASN A 49 -3.51 6.64 3.06
CA ASN A 49 -3.36 7.69 4.07
C ASN A 49 -1.96 7.86 4.66
N PHE A 50 -0.94 7.28 4.03
CA PHE A 50 0.43 7.69 4.32
C PHE A 50 0.64 9.10 3.73
N ASN A 51 1.05 10.06 4.56
CA ASN A 51 1.51 11.35 4.04
C ASN A 51 2.88 11.11 3.39
N LEU A 52 2.83 10.68 2.14
CA LEU A 52 3.95 10.28 1.30
C LEU A 52 4.11 11.26 0.15
N THR A 53 5.35 11.62 -0.11
CA THR A 53 5.76 12.36 -1.30
C THR A 53 6.68 11.49 -2.14
N LEU A 54 6.43 11.43 -3.45
CA LEU A 54 7.24 10.71 -4.42
C LEU A 54 7.60 11.69 -5.55
N ASN A 55 8.89 11.83 -5.83
CA ASN A 55 9.40 12.69 -6.89
C ASN A 55 10.48 11.96 -7.70
N GLY A 56 10.67 12.37 -8.95
CA GLY A 56 11.77 11.89 -9.76
C GLY A 56 11.39 11.68 -11.22
N THR A 57 12.00 10.68 -11.82
CA THR A 57 11.88 10.34 -13.24
C THR A 57 11.59 8.87 -13.42
N ALA A 58 11.27 8.48 -14.65
CA ALA A 58 11.24 7.10 -15.10
C ALA A 58 12.52 6.31 -14.76
N ARG A 59 13.68 6.94 -14.53
CA ARG A 59 14.94 6.20 -14.28
C ARG A 59 15.43 6.25 -12.85
N LYS A 60 14.88 7.12 -12.02
CA LYS A 60 15.27 7.29 -10.62
C LYS A 60 14.16 8.02 -9.88
N ALA A 61 13.75 7.50 -8.74
CA ALA A 61 12.73 8.11 -7.90
C ALA A 61 13.21 8.25 -6.45
N TYR A 62 12.70 9.26 -5.75
CA TYR A 62 12.96 9.55 -4.35
C TYR A 62 11.64 9.70 -3.63
N TRP A 63 11.60 9.22 -2.40
CA TRP A 63 10.38 9.24 -1.61
C TRP A 63 10.65 9.68 -0.18
N ASN A 64 9.65 10.30 0.43
CA ASN A 64 9.67 10.75 1.83
C ASN A 64 8.27 10.64 2.43
N SER A 65 8.16 10.07 3.62
CA SER A 65 6.93 9.80 4.35
C SER A 65 7.00 10.27 5.79
N THR A 66 5.88 10.71 6.35
CA THR A 66 5.77 10.97 7.79
C THR A 66 5.59 9.69 8.61
N SER A 67 5.16 8.60 7.97
CA SER A 67 4.92 7.31 8.60
C SER A 67 6.01 6.33 8.18
N GLN A 68 6.34 5.39 9.07
CA GLN A 68 7.30 4.35 8.73
C GLN A 68 6.69 3.38 7.71
N ILE A 69 7.38 3.20 6.59
CA ILE A 69 7.06 2.21 5.56
C ILE A 69 7.92 0.97 5.81
N ASP A 70 7.37 -0.22 5.61
CA ASP A 70 8.10 -1.47 5.87
C ASP A 70 8.86 -1.96 4.63
N GLY A 71 8.30 -1.74 3.43
CA GLY A 71 8.94 -2.13 2.18
C GLY A 71 8.55 -1.23 1.01
N VAL A 72 9.44 -1.15 0.03
CA VAL A 72 9.18 -0.47 -1.24
C VAL A 72 9.37 -1.45 -2.38
N VAL A 73 8.28 -1.75 -3.07
CA VAL A 73 8.29 -2.60 -4.26
C VAL A 73 8.30 -1.71 -5.49
N TYR A 74 9.15 -2.02 -6.48
CA TYR A 74 9.14 -1.28 -7.74
C TYR A 74 9.32 -2.22 -8.94
N LYS A 75 8.75 -1.81 -10.07
CA LYS A 75 8.80 -2.56 -11.33
C LYS A 75 9.57 -1.79 -12.39
N THR A 76 10.50 -2.49 -13.04
CA THR A 76 11.25 -2.00 -14.21
C THR A 76 11.19 -3.04 -15.32
N GLY A 77 10.55 -2.66 -16.44
CA GLY A 77 10.18 -3.62 -17.49
C GLY A 77 9.32 -4.76 -16.93
N SER A 78 9.75 -6.01 -17.13
CA SER A 78 9.04 -7.19 -16.63
C SER A 78 9.44 -7.62 -15.21
N ARG A 79 10.39 -6.94 -14.57
CA ARG A 79 10.97 -7.36 -13.29
C ARG A 79 10.47 -6.52 -12.13
N THR A 80 10.21 -7.18 -11.02
CA THR A 80 9.78 -6.58 -9.75
C THR A 80 10.88 -6.75 -8.70
N TYR A 81 11.14 -5.69 -7.94
CA TYR A 81 12.20 -5.60 -6.95
C TYR A 81 11.63 -5.14 -5.61
N LEU A 82 12.26 -5.56 -4.52
CA LEU A 82 11.93 -5.13 -3.17
C LEU A 82 13.14 -4.39 -2.58
N LEU A 83 12.86 -3.27 -1.93
CA LEU A 83 13.78 -2.50 -1.11
C LEU A 83 13.24 -2.46 0.32
N ASP A 84 14.16 -2.35 1.27
CA ASP A 84 13.80 -2.02 2.65
C ASP A 84 13.12 -0.64 2.69
N GLY A 85 12.10 -0.52 3.54
CA GLY A 85 11.39 0.72 3.78
C GLY A 85 12.12 1.68 4.72
N GLY A 86 11.35 2.56 5.36
CA GLY A 86 11.81 3.63 6.24
C GLY A 86 10.92 4.87 6.14
N PHE A 87 11.46 6.01 6.55
CA PHE A 87 10.79 7.32 6.40
C PHE A 87 11.17 8.03 5.10
N SER A 88 12.31 7.70 4.51
CA SER A 88 12.71 8.23 3.21
C SER A 88 13.66 7.26 2.52
N GLY A 89 13.79 7.40 1.21
CA GLY A 89 14.66 6.55 0.43
C GLY A 89 14.68 6.90 -1.04
N GLN A 90 15.32 6.04 -1.82
CA GLN A 90 15.39 6.17 -3.27
C GLN A 90 15.19 4.81 -3.93
N VAL A 91 14.46 4.81 -5.06
CA VAL A 91 14.51 3.71 -6.02
C VAL A 91 15.76 3.93 -6.86
N PRO A 92 16.73 2.98 -6.85
CA PRO A 92 18.02 3.18 -7.46
C PRO A 92 17.91 3.33 -8.98
N ARG A 93 18.89 4.01 -9.56
CA ARG A 93 18.91 4.24 -11.01
C ARG A 93 18.97 2.91 -11.76
N THR A 94 18.07 2.71 -12.72
CA THR A 94 18.14 1.55 -13.61
C THR A 94 19.25 1.75 -14.64
N THR A 95 20.14 0.76 -14.80
CA THR A 95 21.30 0.80 -15.70
C THR A 95 20.99 0.25 -17.09
N THR A 96 19.98 -0.62 -17.18
CA THR A 96 19.40 -1.12 -18.42
C THR A 96 18.19 -0.24 -18.75
N SER A 97 17.95 0.03 -20.03
CA SER A 97 16.94 0.93 -20.64
C SER A 97 15.48 0.81 -20.19
N ASN A 98 15.20 0.04 -19.14
CA ASN A 98 13.87 -0.17 -18.59
C ASN A 98 13.57 0.92 -17.57
N ASP A 99 12.60 1.75 -17.91
CA ASP A 99 12.06 2.74 -17.01
C ASP A 99 11.30 2.04 -15.85
N ILE A 100 11.31 2.68 -14.70
CA ILE A 100 10.51 2.39 -13.52
C ILE A 100 9.06 2.71 -13.89
N GLN A 101 8.24 1.68 -13.98
CA GLN A 101 6.84 1.81 -14.41
C GLN A 101 5.90 1.99 -13.23
N TRP A 102 6.25 1.41 -12.08
CA TRP A 102 5.39 1.33 -10.91
C TRP A 102 6.22 1.31 -9.63
N ILE A 103 5.74 2.00 -8.60
CA ILE A 103 6.28 1.97 -7.23
C ILE A 103 5.13 1.76 -6.25
N VAL A 104 5.32 0.85 -5.30
CA VAL A 104 4.35 0.50 -4.26
C VAL A 104 5.04 0.57 -2.91
N PHE A 105 4.39 1.19 -1.94
CA PHE A 105 4.88 1.31 -0.58
C PHE A 105 4.02 0.43 0.31
N CYS A 106 4.64 -0.60 0.88
CA CYS A 106 3.98 -1.61 1.69
C CYS A 106 4.19 -1.32 3.18
N SER A 107 3.15 -1.54 3.99
CA SER A 107 3.30 -1.59 5.45
C SER A 107 2.74 -2.89 6.03
N ASN A 108 3.31 -3.33 7.15
CA ASN A 108 2.84 -4.43 7.99
C ASN A 108 1.78 -3.99 9.00
N ASN A 109 1.61 -2.68 9.20
CA ASN A 109 0.75 -2.16 10.24
C ASN A 109 -0.67 -1.93 9.71
N GLU A 110 -1.52 -2.95 9.79
CA GLU A 110 -2.80 -2.71 10.44
C GLU A 110 -2.56 -3.00 11.92
N VAL A 111 -2.40 -1.96 12.75
CA VAL A 111 -2.70 -2.16 14.17
C VAL A 111 -4.22 -2.14 14.21
N PRO A 112 -4.93 -3.27 14.37
CA PRO A 112 -6.36 -3.20 14.63
C PRO A 112 -6.52 -2.32 15.87
N GLU A 113 -7.26 -1.21 15.73
CA GLU A 113 -7.73 -0.48 16.89
C GLU A 113 -8.57 -1.46 17.70
N PHE A 114 -7.99 -2.05 18.74
CA PHE A 114 -8.79 -2.77 19.71
C PHE A 114 -9.70 -1.72 20.35
N PRO A 115 -11.03 -1.82 20.24
CA PRO A 115 -11.90 -0.95 21.01
C PRO A 115 -11.58 -1.20 22.49
N LEU A 116 -11.11 -0.16 23.18
CA LEU A 116 -10.75 -0.12 24.61
C LEU A 116 -11.86 -0.62 25.57
N ILE A 117 -13.02 -1.01 25.05
CA ILE A 117 -14.17 -1.53 25.79
C ILE A 117 -13.89 -2.93 26.37
N GLY A 118 -12.94 -3.70 25.81
CA GLY A 118 -12.61 -5.05 26.29
C GLY A 118 -11.91 -5.10 27.66
N VAL A 119 -11.15 -4.06 28.04
CA VAL A 119 -10.37 -4.07 29.29
C VAL A 119 -11.24 -3.72 30.51
N VAL A 120 -12.33 -2.97 30.31
CA VAL A 120 -13.24 -2.59 31.40
C VAL A 120 -14.11 -3.77 31.86
N LEU A 121 -14.48 -4.69 30.95
CA LEU A 121 -15.35 -5.82 31.29
C LEU A 121 -14.62 -6.92 32.10
N ALA A 122 -13.33 -7.14 31.84
CA ALA A 122 -12.53 -8.13 32.58
C ALA A 122 -12.33 -7.73 34.06
N LEU A 123 -12.14 -6.43 34.34
CA LEU A 123 -12.01 -5.92 35.70
C LEU A 123 -13.34 -5.97 36.49
N LEU A 124 -14.48 -5.75 35.81
CA LEU A 124 -15.80 -5.85 36.45
C LEU A 124 -16.17 -7.29 36.84
N ILE A 125 -15.83 -8.28 36.01
CA ILE A 125 -16.11 -9.70 36.31
C ILE A 125 -15.20 -10.20 37.46
N ALA A 126 -13.91 -9.84 37.46
CA ALA A 126 -13.00 -10.19 38.55
C ALA A 126 -13.44 -9.58 39.90
N GLY A 127 -13.91 -8.33 39.89
CA GLY A 127 -14.45 -7.68 41.09
C GLY A 127 -15.74 -8.32 41.63
N LEU A 128 -16.63 -8.79 40.75
CA LEU A 128 -17.86 -9.48 41.15
C LEU A 128 -17.59 -10.89 41.72
N ILE A 129 -16.60 -11.61 41.18
CA ILE A 129 -16.22 -12.94 41.69
C ILE A 129 -15.55 -12.83 43.06
N TYR A 130 -14.62 -11.88 43.25
CA TYR A 130 -13.95 -11.66 44.54
C TYR A 130 -14.95 -11.32 45.65
N ARG A 131 -15.97 -10.50 45.35
CA ARG A 131 -17.01 -10.11 46.32
C ARG A 131 -17.93 -11.27 46.71
N LYS A 132 -18.10 -12.28 45.84
CA LYS A 132 -18.93 -13.47 46.13
C LYS A 132 -18.18 -14.53 46.94
N ILE A 133 -16.84 -14.57 46.86
CA ILE A 133 -16.02 -15.53 47.64
C ILE A 133 -15.81 -15.04 49.08
N ASN A 134 -15.79 -13.73 49.32
CA ASN A 134 -15.51 -13.13 50.63
C ASN A 134 -16.77 -12.66 51.40
N LYS A 135 -17.94 -13.21 51.09
CA LYS A 135 -19.20 -13.01 51.83
C LYS A 135 -19.75 -14.36 52.26
#